data_AF-A0AAW9NLG0-F1
#
_entry.id   AF-A0AAW9NLG0-F1
#
_cell.length_a   1.000
_cell.length_b   1.000
_cell.length_c   1.000
_cell.angle_alpha   90.00
_cell.angle_beta   90.00
_cell.angle_gamma   90.00
#
_symmetry.space_group_name_H-M   'P 1'
#
loop_
_entity.id
_entity.type
_entity.pdbx_description
1 polymer ?
#
loop_
_entity_poly.entity_id
_entity_poly.type
_entity_poly.pdbx_seq_one_letter_code
_entity_poly.pdbx_strand_id
1 'polypeptide(L)'
;MFQTKIKLINPGKIDAILKEIVLKTFEDALEEKLLLCMECGDVDFYIAYSNNEELQDAINENFEIDEFGEIMKIDEHQELMDDLYDYFLIIHKESDLFDFFPAGPYTHNGGIHESDTDMLAPRGLYSAPFEDAIKE
;
A
#
# COMPACT_ATOMS: atom_id res chain seq x y z
N MET A 1 3.26 -13.57 -2.69
CA MET A 1 1.99 -14.33 -2.84
C MET A 1 1.23 -14.13 -1.56
N PHE A 2 0.01 -13.58 -1.63
CA PHE A 2 -0.80 -13.27 -0.46
C PHE A 2 -0.98 -14.51 0.43
N GLN A 3 -0.64 -14.36 1.71
CA GLN A 3 -0.89 -15.37 2.74
C GLN A 3 -1.89 -14.78 3.72
N THR A 4 -2.94 -15.53 3.99
CA THR A 4 -3.92 -15.20 5.02
C THR A 4 -4.28 -16.46 5.78
N LYS A 5 -4.67 -16.29 7.05
CA LYS A 5 -5.14 -17.38 7.90
C LYS A 5 -6.54 -17.86 7.51
N ILE A 6 -7.29 -17.03 6.79
CA ILE A 6 -8.65 -17.33 6.37
C ILE A 6 -8.64 -17.88 4.95
N LYS A 7 -9.49 -18.86 4.70
CA LYS A 7 -9.63 -19.42 3.36
C LYS A 7 -10.52 -18.52 2.51
N LEU A 8 -9.90 -17.80 1.59
CA LEU A 8 -10.61 -16.95 0.63
C LEU A 8 -11.17 -17.76 -0.54
N ILE A 9 -12.34 -17.36 -1.01
CA ILE A 9 -12.97 -17.93 -2.21
C ILE A 9 -12.44 -17.29 -3.49
N ASN A 10 -11.98 -16.03 -3.41
CA ASN A 10 -11.57 -15.20 -4.56
C ASN A 10 -10.19 -14.51 -4.38
N PRO A 11 -9.14 -15.17 -3.83
CA PRO A 11 -7.87 -14.51 -3.49
C PRO A 11 -7.17 -13.85 -4.69
N GLY A 12 -7.31 -14.42 -5.90
CA GLY A 12 -6.74 -13.85 -7.11
C GLY A 12 -7.42 -12.55 -7.56
N LYS A 13 -8.72 -12.38 -7.26
CA LYS A 13 -9.45 -11.14 -7.54
C LYS A 13 -8.95 -10.02 -6.64
N ILE A 14 -8.86 -10.30 -5.33
CA ILE A 14 -8.34 -9.35 -4.34
C ILE A 14 -6.90 -8.93 -4.68
N ASP A 15 -6.02 -9.89 -4.99
CA ASP A 15 -4.63 -9.60 -5.38
C ASP A 15 -4.53 -8.69 -6.62
N ALA A 16 -5.38 -8.93 -7.63
CA ALA A 16 -5.39 -8.11 -8.83
C ALA A 16 -5.83 -6.66 -8.54
N ILE A 17 -6.89 -6.48 -7.75
CA ILE A 17 -7.39 -5.15 -7.37
C ILE A 17 -6.33 -4.38 -6.57
N LEU A 18 -5.70 -5.02 -5.59
CA LEU A 18 -4.65 -4.38 -4.77
C LEU A 18 -3.47 -3.94 -5.63
N LYS A 19 -3.03 -4.76 -6.59
CA LYS A 19 -1.96 -4.39 -7.52
C LYS A 19 -2.34 -3.25 -8.45
N GLU A 20 -3.60 -3.19 -8.87
CA GLU A 20 -4.10 -2.06 -9.66
C GLU A 20 -4.10 -0.77 -8.85
N ILE A 21 -4.45 -0.82 -7.57
CA ILE A 21 -4.34 0.33 -6.66
C ILE A 21 -2.88 0.79 -6.57
N VAL A 22 -1.94 -0.12 -6.29
CA VAL A 22 -0.50 0.21 -6.21
C VAL A 22 -0.01 0.85 -7.51
N LEU A 23 -0.45 0.34 -8.66
CA LEU A 23 -0.08 0.89 -9.97
C LEU A 23 -0.61 2.31 -10.15
N LYS A 24 -1.87 2.58 -9.79
CA LYS A 24 -2.45 3.93 -9.84
C LYS A 24 -1.71 4.89 -8.90
N THR A 25 -1.45 4.46 -7.67
CA THR A 25 -0.65 5.24 -6.70
C THR A 25 0.75 5.57 -7.26
N PHE A 26 1.38 4.62 -7.97
CA PHE A 26 2.65 4.88 -8.65
C PHE A 26 2.52 5.90 -9.78
N GLU A 27 1.49 5.78 -10.63
CA GLU A 27 1.25 6.71 -11.73
C GLU A 27 1.00 8.14 -11.22
N ASP A 28 0.18 8.29 -10.18
CA ASP A 28 -0.12 9.57 -9.53
C ASP A 28 1.14 10.16 -8.90
N ALA A 29 1.90 9.36 -8.15
CA ALA A 29 3.15 9.80 -7.53
C ALA A 29 4.22 10.16 -8.56
N LEU A 30 4.25 9.50 -9.73
CA LEU A 30 5.16 9.82 -10.81
C LEU A 30 4.77 11.12 -11.52
N GLU A 31 3.48 11.35 -11.77
CA GLU A 31 2.96 12.57 -12.39
C GLU A 31 3.20 13.80 -11.50
N GLU A 32 2.84 13.67 -10.22
CA GLU A 32 2.94 14.77 -9.25
C GLU A 32 4.33 14.90 -8.64
N LYS A 33 5.21 13.92 -8.87
CA LYS A 33 6.54 13.81 -8.26
C LYS A 33 6.43 13.86 -6.74
N LEU A 34 5.81 12.82 -6.18
CA LEU A 34 5.58 12.67 -4.76
C LEU A 34 6.48 11.57 -4.17
N LEU A 35 6.90 11.81 -2.94
CA LEU A 35 7.40 10.77 -2.05
C LEU A 35 6.23 10.26 -1.19
N LEU A 36 6.16 8.95 -1.00
CA LEU A 36 5.12 8.32 -0.19
C LEU A 36 5.71 7.85 1.13
N CYS A 37 5.17 8.33 2.24
CA CYS A 37 5.54 7.84 3.57
C CYS A 37 4.87 6.48 3.85
N MET A 38 5.64 5.50 4.34
CA MET A 38 5.10 4.17 4.69
C MET A 38 4.41 4.14 6.06
N GLU A 39 4.82 5.01 6.97
CA GLU A 39 4.27 5.13 8.33
C GLU A 39 3.21 6.22 8.47
N CYS A 40 3.02 7.03 7.44
CA CYS A 40 2.03 8.09 7.33
C CYS A 40 1.00 7.65 6.29
N GLY A 41 -0.24 8.14 6.35
CA GLY A 41 -1.38 7.60 5.58
C GLY A 41 -1.28 7.57 4.05
N ASP A 42 -0.14 7.91 3.45
CA ASP A 42 0.12 7.86 2.01
C ASP A 42 0.08 6.42 1.48
N VAL A 43 0.55 5.44 2.27
CA VAL A 43 0.45 4.01 1.98
C VAL A 43 -0.41 3.31 3.03
N ASP A 44 -1.69 3.69 3.05
CA ASP A 44 -2.67 3.16 4.01
C ASP A 44 -3.74 2.31 3.31
N PHE A 45 -3.78 1.03 3.67
CA PHE A 45 -4.76 0.09 3.13
C PHE A 45 -6.20 0.44 3.51
N TYR A 46 -6.48 0.94 4.71
CA TYR A 46 -7.84 1.31 5.12
C TYR A 46 -8.36 2.51 4.34
N ILE A 47 -7.49 3.46 4.00
CA ILE A 47 -7.83 4.57 3.10
C ILE A 47 -8.10 4.03 1.68
N ALA A 48 -7.22 3.18 1.15
CA ALA A 48 -7.41 2.56 -0.17
C ALA A 48 -8.71 1.74 -0.24
N TYR A 49 -8.98 0.93 0.78
CA TYR A 49 -10.20 0.14 0.94
C TYR A 49 -11.44 1.03 0.96
N SER A 50 -11.46 2.08 1.78
CA SER A 50 -12.62 2.96 1.93
C SER A 50 -12.97 3.72 0.64
N ASN A 51 -11.98 3.94 -0.23
CA ASN A 51 -12.15 4.64 -1.50
C ASN A 51 -12.32 3.71 -2.71
N ASN A 52 -12.34 2.39 -2.51
CA ASN A 52 -12.44 1.41 -3.59
C ASN A 52 -13.60 0.43 -3.35
N GLU A 53 -14.75 0.73 -3.94
CA GLU A 53 -15.96 -0.11 -3.84
C GLU A 53 -15.72 -1.55 -4.34
N GLU A 54 -14.92 -1.73 -5.41
CA GLU A 54 -14.63 -3.05 -5.96
C GLU A 54 -13.84 -3.92 -4.98
N LEU A 55 -12.90 -3.32 -4.25
CA LEU A 55 -12.15 -3.99 -3.20
C LEU A 55 -13.04 -4.36 -2.01
N GLN A 56 -13.94 -3.45 -1.60
CA GLN A 56 -14.94 -3.72 -0.55
C GLN A 56 -15.81 -4.91 -0.92
N ASP A 57 -16.38 -4.91 -2.12
CA ASP A 57 -17.21 -6.00 -2.63
C ASP A 57 -16.42 -7.32 -2.71
N ALA A 58 -15.19 -7.29 -3.24
CA ALA A 58 -14.36 -8.48 -3.35
C ALA A 58 -14.01 -9.08 -1.99
N ILE A 59 -13.79 -8.27 -0.96
CA ILE A 59 -13.54 -8.74 0.40
C ILE A 59 -14.83 -9.32 1.00
N ASN A 60 -15.95 -8.59 0.90
CA ASN A 60 -17.25 -8.99 1.44
C ASN A 60 -17.77 -10.31 0.85
N GLU A 61 -17.44 -10.63 -0.41
CA GLU A 61 -17.75 -11.93 -1.04
C GLU A 61 -17.22 -13.15 -0.23
N ASN A 62 -16.23 -12.97 0.64
CA ASN A 62 -15.67 -14.04 1.46
C ASN A 62 -16.43 -14.29 2.77
N PHE A 63 -17.45 -13.49 3.08
CA PHE A 63 -18.18 -13.57 4.35
C PHE A 63 -19.68 -13.77 4.15
N GLU A 64 -20.31 -14.41 5.13
CA GLU A 64 -21.76 -14.47 5.21
C GLU A 64 -22.28 -13.16 5.81
N ILE A 65 -23.22 -12.55 5.11
CA ILE A 65 -23.89 -11.32 5.50
C ILE A 65 -25.26 -11.67 6.06
N ASP A 66 -25.63 -11.05 7.19
CA ASP A 66 -26.93 -11.24 7.82
C ASP A 66 -28.05 -10.45 7.13
N GLU A 67 -29.26 -10.53 7.69
CA GLU A 67 -30.44 -9.84 7.16
C GLU A 67 -30.38 -8.30 7.23
N PHE A 68 -29.44 -7.76 8.00
CA PHE A 68 -29.21 -6.32 8.17
C PHE A 68 -28.04 -5.80 7.33
N GLY A 69 -27.33 -6.68 6.61
CA GLY A 69 -26.17 -6.30 5.83
C GLY A 69 -24.85 -6.37 6.61
N GLU A 70 -24.83 -6.97 7.81
CA GLU A 70 -23.64 -7.07 8.64
C GLU A 70 -22.91 -8.40 8.45
N ILE A 71 -21.58 -8.36 8.55
CA ILE A 71 -20.75 -9.57 8.48
C ILE A 71 -20.92 -10.38 9.76
N MET A 72 -21.44 -11.60 9.64
CA MET A 72 -21.73 -12.45 10.80
C MET A 72 -20.49 -12.84 11.62
N LYS A 73 -19.31 -12.88 10.98
CA LYS A 73 -18.04 -13.26 11.60
C LYS A 73 -17.04 -12.10 11.58
N ILE A 74 -17.35 -11.07 12.36
CA ILE A 74 -16.56 -9.84 12.40
C ILE A 74 -15.09 -10.08 12.81
N ASP A 75 -14.82 -11.04 13.69
CA ASP A 75 -13.45 -11.38 14.12
C ASP A 75 -12.61 -11.94 12.96
N GLU A 76 -13.20 -12.81 12.12
CA GLU A 76 -12.54 -13.31 10.91
C GLU A 76 -12.36 -12.16 9.90
N HIS A 77 -13.35 -11.29 9.75
CA HIS A 77 -13.21 -10.12 8.88
C HIS A 77 -12.05 -9.21 9.31
N GLN A 78 -11.95 -8.89 10.61
CA GLN A 78 -10.86 -8.06 11.12
C GLN A 78 -9.49 -8.72 10.89
N GLU A 79 -9.39 -10.03 11.11
CA GLU A 79 -8.14 -10.77 10.87
C GLU A 79 -7.73 -10.73 9.39
N LEU A 80 -8.70 -10.81 8.46
CA LEU A 80 -8.41 -10.64 7.03
C LEU A 80 -7.94 -9.21 6.72
N MET A 81 -8.55 -8.19 7.32
CA MET A 81 -8.15 -6.79 7.09
C MET A 81 -6.72 -6.54 7.57
N ASP A 82 -6.31 -7.13 8.69
CA ASP A 82 -4.94 -7.06 9.19
C ASP A 82 -3.96 -7.79 8.25
N ASP A 83 -4.31 -9.00 7.79
CA ASP A 83 -3.50 -9.76 6.82
C ASP A 83 -3.36 -8.99 5.49
N LEU A 84 -4.41 -8.30 5.04
CA LEU A 84 -4.42 -7.50 3.82
C LEU A 84 -3.62 -6.21 3.97
N TYR A 85 -3.66 -5.57 5.13
CA TYR A 85 -2.83 -4.40 5.43
C TYR A 85 -1.34 -4.73 5.30
N ASP A 86 -0.89 -5.81 5.95
CA ASP A 86 0.49 -6.27 5.85
C ASP A 86 0.86 -6.63 4.40
N TYR A 87 -0.04 -7.31 3.69
CA TYR A 87 0.17 -7.65 2.29
C TYR A 87 0.27 -6.40 1.40
N PHE A 88 -0.55 -5.37 1.66
CA PHE A 88 -0.53 -4.12 0.91
C PHE A 88 0.82 -3.42 1.03
N LEU A 89 1.43 -3.40 2.22
CA LEU A 89 2.77 -2.86 2.41
C LEU A 89 3.84 -3.67 1.66
N ILE A 90 3.71 -4.99 1.66
CA ILE A 90 4.63 -5.89 0.94
C ILE A 90 4.56 -5.63 -0.56
N ILE A 91 3.36 -5.57 -1.15
CA ILE A 91 3.24 -5.38 -2.61
C ILE A 91 3.76 -4.02 -3.05
N HIS A 92 3.68 -2.97 -2.24
CA HIS A 92 4.33 -1.70 -2.57
C HIS A 92 5.85 -1.87 -2.69
N LYS A 93 6.47 -2.50 -1.69
CA LYS A 93 7.93 -2.74 -1.63
C LYS A 93 8.40 -3.72 -2.72
N GLU A 94 7.62 -4.73 -3.05
CA GLU A 94 7.99 -5.81 -3.99
C GLU A 94 7.50 -5.55 -5.43
N SER A 95 6.74 -4.49 -5.70
CA SER A 95 6.16 -4.19 -7.02
C SER A 95 7.18 -3.90 -8.13
N ASP A 96 8.45 -3.67 -7.78
CA ASP A 96 9.47 -3.13 -8.68
C ASP A 96 9.14 -1.73 -9.25
N LEU A 97 8.07 -1.08 -8.77
CA LEU A 97 7.63 0.26 -9.21
C LEU A 97 8.23 1.39 -8.38
N PHE A 98 8.61 1.12 -7.12
CA PHE A 98 9.13 2.13 -6.21
C PHE A 98 10.58 1.83 -5.79
N ASP A 99 11.37 2.88 -5.63
CA ASP A 99 12.63 2.84 -4.88
C ASP A 99 12.30 3.00 -3.38
N PHE A 100 12.80 2.07 -2.55
CA PHE A 100 12.62 2.09 -1.10
C PHE A 100 13.80 2.77 -0.40
N PHE A 101 13.50 3.77 0.41
CA PHE A 101 14.45 4.53 1.20
C PHE A 101 14.14 4.33 2.70
N PRO A 102 14.92 3.51 3.43
CA PRO A 102 14.72 3.34 4.86
C PRO A 102 14.95 4.64 5.65
N ALA A 103 14.31 4.80 6.80
CA ALA A 103 14.59 5.91 7.70
C ALA A 103 16.08 5.99 8.09
N GLY A 104 16.58 7.21 8.30
CA GLY A 104 17.95 7.49 8.74
C GLY A 104 18.69 8.53 7.91
N PRO A 105 20.03 8.60 8.04
CA PRO A 105 20.84 9.66 7.44
C PRO A 105 21.17 9.38 5.96
N TYR A 106 20.97 10.40 5.13
CA TYR A 106 21.29 10.44 3.71
C TYR A 106 22.23 11.59 3.38
N THR A 107 23.15 11.37 2.45
CA THR A 107 23.96 12.46 1.89
C THR A 107 23.24 13.03 0.68
N HIS A 108 22.85 14.30 0.75
CA HIS A 108 22.19 15.03 -0.31
C HIS A 108 22.75 16.45 -0.38
N ASN A 109 23.03 16.96 -1.58
CA ASN A 109 23.61 18.30 -1.79
C ASN A 109 24.87 18.62 -0.95
N GLY A 110 25.68 17.60 -0.63
CA GLY A 110 26.89 17.75 0.18
C GLY A 110 26.66 17.90 1.69
N GLY A 111 25.41 17.82 2.14
CA GLY A 111 25.01 17.77 3.55
C GLY A 111 24.52 16.37 3.96
N ILE A 112 24.48 16.12 5.27
CA ILE A 112 23.78 14.97 5.84
C ILE A 112 22.40 15.45 6.27
N HIS A 113 21.37 14.81 5.72
CA HIS A 113 19.97 15.04 6.04
C HIS A 113 19.39 13.75 6.62
N GLU A 114 18.45 13.87 7.56
CA GLU A 114 17.82 12.73 8.20
C GLU A 114 16.39 12.57 7.68
N SER A 115 16.02 11.34 7.34
CA SER A 115 14.65 10.95 7.03
C SER A 115 14.07 10.24 8.24
N ASP A 116 12.97 10.75 8.78
CA ASP A 116 12.36 10.25 10.02
C ASP A 116 11.58 8.93 9.83
N THR A 117 11.18 8.63 8.60
CA THR A 117 10.26 7.54 8.23
C THR A 117 10.77 6.77 7.01
N ASP A 118 10.28 5.56 6.79
CA ASP A 118 10.55 4.83 5.57
C ASP A 118 9.76 5.48 4.41
N MET A 119 10.44 5.77 3.31
CA MET A 119 9.84 6.45 2.16
C MET A 119 9.90 5.57 0.91
N LEU A 120 8.86 5.65 0.10
CA LEU A 120 8.85 5.16 -1.26
C LEU A 120 8.90 6.32 -2.23
N ALA A 121 9.66 6.16 -3.30
CA ALA A 121 9.67 7.10 -4.41
C ALA A 121 9.40 6.35 -5.72
N PRO A 122 8.76 6.98 -6.72
CA PRO A 122 8.68 6.40 -8.06
C PRO A 122 10.08 5.98 -8.53
N ARG A 123 10.22 4.73 -8.97
CA ARG A 123 11.52 4.13 -9.27
C ARG A 123 12.29 4.96 -10.28
N GLY A 124 13.54 5.26 -9.94
CA GLY A 124 14.45 6.01 -10.80
C GLY A 124 14.24 7.52 -10.81
N LEU A 125 13.26 8.06 -10.07
CA LEU A 125 13.00 9.50 -10.05
C LEU A 125 13.83 10.26 -9.01
N TYR A 126 14.07 9.66 -7.84
CA TYR A 126 14.78 10.32 -6.72
C TYR A 126 16.11 9.64 -6.39
N SER A 127 17.11 10.42 -5.95
CA SER A 127 18.38 9.91 -5.43
C SER A 127 18.41 9.75 -3.91
N ALA A 128 17.49 10.40 -3.20
CA ALA A 128 17.32 10.36 -1.75
C ALA A 128 15.84 10.64 -1.41
N PRO A 129 15.35 10.33 -0.19
CA PRO A 129 13.96 10.53 0.19
C PRO A 129 13.65 11.99 0.55
N PHE A 130 13.99 12.94 -0.33
CA PHE A 130 13.70 14.37 -0.17
C PHE A 130 13.13 14.95 -1.46
N GLU A 131 12.18 15.88 -1.33
CA GLU A 131 11.47 16.50 -2.46
C GLU A 131 12.42 17.20 -3.45
N ASP A 132 13.56 17.70 -2.98
CA ASP A 132 14.57 18.36 -3.79
C ASP A 132 15.66 17.40 -4.32
N ALA A 133 15.54 16.10 -4.08
CA ALA A 133 16.50 15.06 -4.50
C ALA A 133 16.09 14.34 -5.79
N ILE A 134 15.42 15.04 -6.71
CA ILE A 134 15.04 14.52 -8.02
C ILE A 134 16.28 14.35 -8.90
N LYS A 135 16.41 13.17 -9.55
CA LYS A 135 17.48 12.87 -10.50
C LYS A 135 17.24 13.67 -11.81
N GLU A 136 18.27 14.41 -12.24
CA GLU A 136 18.30 15.06 -13.56
C GLU A 136 18.53 14.08 -14.72
#